data_AF-T0YVJ7-F1
#
_entry.id   AF-T0YVJ7-F1
#
_cell.length_a   1.000
_cell.length_b   1.000
_cell.length_c   1.000
_cell.angle_alpha   90.00
_cell.angle_beta   90.00
_cell.angle_gamma   90.00
#
_symmetry.space_group_name_H-M   'P 1'
#
loop_
_entity.id
_entity.type
_entity.pdbx_description
1 polymer ?
#
loop_
_entity_poly.entity_id
_entity_poly.type
_entity_poly.pdbx_seq_one_letter_code
_entity_poly.pdbx_strand_id
1 'polypeptide(L)'
;ILDPATGTGTFLYAVIASIRAQFEGNAGAWPGYVAEHLLPRLFGFELLMAPYAVAHMKLGLELELSGYDFASDQRLGVFLTNSLEEAHELTGLPLVHAMAGRGIARRRQRQARGAGHGGARQPALLGALGQHRRMDRRPAARPRRHHRAEHG
;
A
#
# COMPACT_ATOMS: atom_id res chain seq x y z
N ILE A 1 -10.29 -6.49 8.65
CA ILE A 1 -11.59 -6.34 7.96
C ILE A 1 -11.34 -5.40 6.79
N LEU A 2 -11.75 -5.80 5.58
CA LEU A 2 -11.61 -5.00 4.36
C LEU A 2 -12.95 -4.96 3.63
N ASP A 3 -13.39 -3.77 3.29
CA ASP A 3 -14.56 -3.51 2.46
C ASP A 3 -14.14 -2.85 1.13
N PRO A 4 -14.11 -3.58 0.00
CA PRO A 4 -13.60 -3.06 -1.27
C PRO A 4 -14.57 -2.11 -2.01
N ALA A 5 -15.78 -1.88 -1.49
CA ALA A 5 -16.74 -0.96 -2.08
C ALA A 5 -17.60 -0.35 -0.96
N THR A 6 -16.96 0.47 -0.13
CA THR A 6 -17.51 0.82 1.18
C THR A 6 -18.71 1.75 1.12
N GLY A 7 -18.95 2.42 -0.02
CA GLY A 7 -20.04 3.36 -0.19
C GLY A 7 -19.97 4.43 0.89
N THR A 8 -21.10 4.64 1.57
CA THR A 8 -21.21 5.57 2.72
C THR A 8 -20.74 4.96 4.04
N GLY A 9 -20.04 3.82 4.02
CA GLY A 9 -19.41 3.20 5.19
C GLY A 9 -20.34 2.38 6.09
N THR A 10 -21.53 1.98 5.61
CA THR A 10 -22.53 1.30 6.45
C THR A 10 -22.05 -0.05 7.00
N PHE A 11 -21.35 -0.84 6.19
CA PHE A 11 -20.79 -2.12 6.66
C PHE A 11 -19.74 -1.91 7.75
N LEU A 12 -18.77 -1.00 7.50
CA LEU A 12 -17.74 -0.68 8.49
C LEU A 12 -18.31 -0.10 9.78
N TYR A 13 -19.34 0.75 9.68
CA TYR A 13 -20.06 1.27 10.84
C TYR A 13 -20.68 0.15 11.68
N ALA A 14 -21.38 -0.80 11.05
CA ALA A 14 -21.97 -1.94 11.75
C ALA A 14 -20.92 -2.84 12.41
N VAL A 15 -19.76 -3.00 11.77
CA VAL A 15 -18.60 -3.71 12.34
C VAL A 15 -18.10 -2.99 13.60
N ILE A 16 -17.88 -1.67 13.55
CA ILE A 16 -17.43 -0.90 14.71
C ILE A 16 -18.42 -1.03 15.86
N ALA A 17 -19.72 -0.83 15.58
CA ALA A 17 -20.78 -0.96 16.57
C ALA A 17 -20.84 -2.36 17.19
N SER A 18 -20.72 -3.41 16.37
CA SER A 18 -20.72 -4.81 16.84
C SER A 18 -19.51 -5.12 17.73
N ILE A 19 -18.33 -4.56 17.44
CA ILE A 19 -17.15 -4.73 18.28
C ILE A 19 -17.30 -3.92 19.57
N ARG A 20 -17.80 -2.69 19.49
CA ARG A 20 -18.04 -1.80 20.64
C ARG A 20 -18.99 -2.42 21.66
N ALA A 21 -20.01 -3.17 21.22
CA ALA A 21 -20.93 -3.87 22.12
C ALA A 21 -20.21 -4.85 23.08
N GLN A 22 -19.02 -5.35 22.71
CA GLN A 22 -18.22 -6.22 23.59
C GLN A 22 -17.52 -5.45 24.74
N PHE A 23 -17.55 -4.12 24.70
CA PHE A 23 -16.98 -3.23 25.71
C PHE A 23 -18.05 -2.62 26.62
N GLU A 24 -19.30 -3.06 26.53
CA GLU A 24 -20.35 -2.72 27.49
C GLU A 24 -19.93 -3.20 28.90
N GLY A 25 -19.69 -2.25 29.81
CA GLY A 25 -19.13 -2.53 31.14
C GLY A 25 -17.61 -2.38 31.27
N ASN A 26 -16.89 -2.14 30.18
CA ASN A 26 -15.44 -1.84 30.18
C ASN A 26 -15.10 -0.70 29.19
N ALA A 27 -15.85 0.39 29.24
CA ALA A 27 -15.69 1.53 28.34
C ALA A 27 -14.30 2.18 28.41
N GLY A 28 -13.61 2.09 29.56
CA GLY A 28 -12.26 2.66 29.73
C GLY A 28 -11.19 1.99 28.85
N ALA A 29 -11.36 0.72 28.49
CA ALA A 29 -10.44 0.00 27.62
C ALA A 29 -10.66 0.30 26.13
N TRP A 30 -11.78 0.94 25.77
CA TRP A 30 -12.19 1.13 24.38
C TRP A 30 -11.20 1.98 23.57
N PRO A 31 -10.75 3.18 24.02
CA PRO A 31 -9.88 4.02 23.20
C PRO A 31 -8.55 3.35 22.86
N GLY A 32 -7.95 2.63 23.83
CA GLY A 32 -6.72 1.86 23.62
C GLY A 32 -6.92 0.74 22.61
N TYR A 33 -8.04 0.00 22.70
CA TYR A 33 -8.38 -1.02 21.72
C TYR A 33 -8.56 -0.44 20.31
N VAL A 34 -9.23 0.71 20.20
CA VAL A 34 -9.43 1.38 18.90
C VAL A 34 -8.09 1.71 18.26
N ALA A 35 -7.19 2.33 19.04
CA ALA A 35 -5.89 2.78 18.57
C ALA A 35 -4.98 1.60 18.16
N GLU A 36 -4.84 0.61 19.03
CA GLU A 36 -3.85 -0.47 18.88
C GLU A 36 -4.35 -1.62 18.01
N HIS A 37 -5.67 -1.81 17.92
CA HIS A 37 -6.24 -3.01 17.32
C HIS A 37 -7.30 -2.71 16.26
N LEU A 38 -8.22 -1.77 16.45
CA LEU A 38 -9.30 -1.57 15.49
C LEU A 38 -8.81 -0.90 14.21
N LEU A 39 -8.33 0.33 14.32
CA LEU A 39 -7.94 1.16 13.17
C LEU A 39 -6.82 0.55 12.31
N PRO A 40 -5.79 -0.10 12.88
CA PRO A 40 -4.75 -0.76 12.07
C PRO A 40 -5.24 -1.94 11.24
N ARG A 41 -6.46 -2.45 11.48
CA ARG A 41 -7.02 -3.64 10.80
C ARG A 41 -8.34 -3.38 10.08
N LEU A 42 -8.87 -2.16 10.11
CA LEU A 42 -10.15 -1.80 9.50
C LEU A 42 -9.91 -0.94 8.26
N PHE A 43 -10.31 -1.45 7.10
CA PHE A 43 -10.05 -0.81 5.82
C PHE A 43 -11.29 -0.75 4.93
N GLY A 44 -11.43 0.35 4.19
CA GLY A 44 -12.49 0.55 3.20
C GLY A 44 -11.96 1.22 1.95
N PHE A 45 -12.41 0.80 0.78
CA PHE A 45 -12.12 1.47 -0.49
C PHE A 45 -13.41 1.99 -1.09
N GLU A 46 -13.36 3.22 -1.61
CA GLU A 46 -14.47 3.84 -2.31
C GLU A 46 -13.97 4.55 -3.56
N LEU A 47 -14.76 4.53 -4.64
CA LEU A 47 -14.40 5.12 -5.92
C LEU A 47 -14.86 6.59 -6.03
N LEU A 48 -16.00 6.94 -5.41
CA LEU A 48 -16.63 8.25 -5.56
C LEU A 48 -16.37 9.17 -4.36
N MET A 49 -16.05 10.44 -4.65
CA MET A 49 -15.76 11.47 -3.63
C MET A 49 -16.85 11.65 -2.57
N ALA A 50 -18.12 11.71 -3.01
CA ALA A 50 -19.25 11.97 -2.12
C ALA A 50 -19.47 10.84 -1.08
N PRO A 51 -19.67 9.57 -1.48
CA PRO A 51 -19.80 8.48 -0.51
C PRO A 51 -18.52 8.30 0.33
N TYR A 52 -17.33 8.52 -0.23
CA TYR A 52 -16.07 8.51 0.51
C TYR A 52 -16.06 9.53 1.67
N ALA A 53 -16.48 10.77 1.41
CA ALA A 53 -16.55 11.83 2.40
C ALA A 53 -17.60 11.50 3.49
N VAL A 54 -18.77 11.00 3.07
CA VAL A 54 -19.82 10.55 3.99
C VAL A 54 -19.33 9.40 4.88
N ALA A 55 -18.62 8.42 4.32
CA ALA A 55 -18.04 7.32 5.08
C ALA A 55 -17.04 7.84 6.13
N HIS A 56 -16.14 8.75 5.75
CA HIS A 56 -15.18 9.36 6.68
C HIS A 56 -15.87 10.12 7.82
N MET A 57 -16.82 10.98 7.49
CA MET A 57 -17.59 11.72 8.52
C MET A 57 -18.34 10.77 9.43
N LYS A 58 -19.09 9.81 8.87
CA LYS A 58 -19.91 8.88 9.64
C LYS A 58 -19.07 8.04 10.60
N LEU A 59 -17.96 7.48 10.14
CA LEU A 59 -17.09 6.63 10.96
C LEU A 59 -16.30 7.46 11.97
N GLY A 60 -15.85 8.66 11.59
CA GLY A 60 -15.17 9.58 12.50
C GLY A 60 -16.07 9.98 13.67
N LEU A 61 -17.30 10.40 13.37
CA LEU A 61 -18.31 10.76 14.37
C LEU A 61 -18.68 9.58 15.28
N GLU A 62 -18.84 8.37 14.73
CA GLU A 62 -19.12 7.19 15.55
C GLU A 62 -17.99 6.93 16.55
N LEU A 63 -16.73 7.05 16.12
CA LEU A 63 -15.58 6.86 17.00
C LEU A 63 -15.48 7.96 18.06
N GLU A 64 -15.69 9.22 17.68
CA GLU A 64 -15.71 10.35 18.63
C GLU A 64 -16.82 10.18 19.67
N LEU A 65 -18.05 9.88 19.24
CA LEU A 65 -19.20 9.63 20.13
C LEU A 65 -19.02 8.36 20.98
N SER A 66 -18.13 7.46 20.58
CA SER A 66 -17.76 6.30 21.39
C SER A 66 -16.72 6.59 22.47
N GLY A 67 -16.21 7.82 22.54
CA GLY A 67 -15.20 8.26 23.49
C GLY A 67 -13.76 8.05 23.02
N TYR A 68 -13.55 7.79 21.72
CA TYR A 68 -12.22 7.73 21.13
C TYR A 68 -11.84 9.10 20.57
N ASP A 69 -10.65 9.58 20.93
CA ASP A 69 -10.05 10.79 20.36
C ASP A 69 -8.93 10.40 19.39
N PHE A 70 -8.89 11.07 18.23
CA PHE A 70 -7.88 10.80 17.22
C PHE A 70 -6.55 11.42 17.64
N ALA A 71 -5.54 10.58 17.91
CA ALA A 71 -4.17 11.04 18.01
C ALA A 71 -3.73 11.70 16.69
N SER A 72 -2.81 12.67 16.77
CA SER A 72 -2.42 13.55 15.65
C SER A 72 -1.93 12.84 14.37
N ASP A 73 -1.50 11.59 14.46
CA ASP A 73 -0.98 10.78 13.36
C ASP A 73 -1.90 9.60 12.97
N GLN A 74 -2.95 9.34 13.74
CA GLN A 74 -3.84 8.21 13.51
C GLN A 74 -4.98 8.58 12.56
N ARG A 75 -5.18 7.77 11.52
CA ARG A 75 -6.21 8.00 10.49
C ARG A 75 -7.15 6.81 10.33
N LEU A 76 -8.36 7.09 9.85
CA LEU A 76 -9.26 6.06 9.34
C LEU A 76 -8.65 5.38 8.10
N GLY A 77 -8.74 4.05 8.04
CA GLY A 77 -8.28 3.24 6.92
C GLY A 77 -9.21 3.24 5.71
N VAL A 78 -9.91 4.35 5.43
CA VAL A 78 -10.80 4.47 4.27
C VAL A 78 -10.07 5.24 3.17
N PHE A 79 -10.07 4.72 1.94
CA PHE A 79 -9.29 5.29 0.84
C PHE A 79 -10.20 5.53 -0.37
N LEU A 80 -9.99 6.68 -1.02
CA LEU A 80 -10.58 6.99 -2.30
C LEU A 80 -9.69 6.35 -3.39
N THR A 81 -10.06 5.16 -3.85
CA THR A 81 -9.29 4.41 -4.83
C THR A 81 -10.15 3.39 -5.55
N ASN A 82 -9.72 3.02 -6.75
CA ASN A 82 -10.24 1.85 -7.42
C ASN A 82 -9.69 0.58 -6.75
N SER A 83 -10.57 -0.28 -6.25
CA SER A 83 -10.22 -1.55 -5.61
C SER A 83 -9.71 -2.62 -6.60
N LEU A 84 -9.92 -2.41 -7.90
CA LEU A 84 -9.47 -3.29 -8.98
C LEU A 84 -8.10 -2.88 -9.54
N GLU A 85 -7.55 -1.73 -9.14
CA GLU A 85 -6.22 -1.27 -9.55
C GLU A 85 -5.13 -2.24 -9.07
N GLU A 86 -4.11 -2.50 -9.89
CA GLU A 86 -3.03 -3.40 -9.50
C GLU A 86 -2.20 -2.81 -8.34
N ALA A 87 -1.92 -3.62 -7.33
CA ALA A 87 -1.18 -3.22 -6.12
C ALA A 87 0.25 -2.68 -6.40
N HIS A 88 0.77 -2.81 -7.61
CA HIS A 88 2.08 -2.29 -8.01
C HIS A 88 2.08 -0.77 -8.25
N GLU A 89 0.93 -0.14 -8.50
CA GLU A 89 0.88 1.31 -8.77
C GLU A 89 0.64 2.15 -7.49
N LEU A 90 0.11 1.54 -6.43
CA LEU A 90 -0.17 2.19 -5.13
C LEU A 90 0.87 1.85 -4.03
N THR A 91 2.14 1.66 -4.38
CA THR A 91 3.21 1.25 -3.44
C THR A 91 3.46 2.20 -2.26
N GLY A 92 2.85 3.38 -2.22
CA GLY A 92 2.96 4.34 -1.12
C GLY A 92 2.00 4.12 0.06
N LEU A 93 0.99 3.24 -0.07
CA LEU A 93 0.02 2.99 1.01
C LEU A 93 0.42 1.76 1.86
N PRO A 94 0.49 1.88 3.21
CA PRO A 94 0.90 0.78 4.10
C PRO A 94 0.08 -0.51 3.91
N LEU A 95 -1.23 -0.37 3.65
CA LEU A 95 -2.11 -1.50 3.37
C LEU A 95 -1.77 -2.20 2.06
N VAL A 96 -1.51 -1.44 1.00
CA VAL A 96 -1.22 -1.98 -0.34
C VAL A 96 0.12 -2.73 -0.32
N HIS A 97 1.11 -2.22 0.40
CA HIS A 97 2.38 -2.93 0.63
C HIS A 97 2.16 -4.28 1.33
N ALA A 98 1.34 -4.31 2.38
CA ALA A 98 1.02 -5.55 3.10
C ALA A 98 0.27 -6.57 2.23
N MET A 99 -0.59 -6.11 1.31
CA MET A 99 -1.31 -6.98 0.37
C MET A 99 -0.42 -7.47 -0.79
N ALA A 100 0.50 -6.63 -1.28
CA ALA A 100 1.43 -6.99 -2.36
C ALA A 100 2.35 -8.17 -2.00
N GLY A 101 2.71 -8.30 -0.72
CA GLY A 101 3.59 -9.36 -0.23
C GLY A 101 2.99 -10.76 -0.14
N ARG A 102 1.66 -10.94 -0.21
CA ARG A 102 1.01 -12.24 0.11
C ARG A 102 0.17 -12.87 -1.01
N GLY A 103 -0.09 -12.19 -2.13
CA GLY A 103 -1.12 -12.65 -3.09
C GLY A 103 -0.72 -12.82 -4.56
N ILE A 104 0.41 -12.30 -5.03
CA ILE A 104 0.59 -12.05 -6.49
C ILE A 104 1.63 -12.94 -7.19
N ALA A 105 2.09 -14.02 -6.55
CA ALA A 105 3.08 -14.93 -7.13
C ALA A 105 2.51 -16.08 -7.99
N ARG A 106 1.18 -16.16 -8.21
CA ARG A 106 0.55 -17.33 -8.89
C ARG A 106 -0.13 -17.09 -10.23
N ARG A 107 -0.02 -15.89 -10.83
CA ARG A 107 -0.60 -15.63 -12.17
C ARG A 107 0.41 -15.47 -13.31
N ARG A 108 1.72 -15.44 -13.04
CA ARG A 108 2.75 -15.51 -14.10
C ARG A 108 2.95 -16.92 -14.68
N GLN A 109 2.67 -17.98 -13.93
CA GLN A 109 2.93 -19.35 -14.41
C GLN A 109 1.81 -19.95 -15.30
N ARG A 110 0.59 -19.40 -15.25
CA ARG A 110 -0.55 -19.94 -16.04
C ARG A 110 -0.71 -19.30 -17.42
N GLN A 111 -0.30 -18.05 -17.61
CA GLN A 111 -0.32 -17.43 -18.96
C GLN A 111 0.84 -17.91 -19.84
N ALA A 112 1.98 -18.32 -19.27
CA ALA A 112 3.11 -18.85 -20.03
C ALA A 112 2.93 -20.29 -20.56
N ARG A 113 1.89 -21.03 -20.12
CA ARG A 113 1.62 -22.41 -20.55
C ARG A 113 0.47 -22.56 -21.55
N GLY A 114 -0.21 -21.46 -21.89
CA GLY A 114 -1.35 -21.47 -22.84
C GLY A 114 -1.01 -21.02 -24.27
N ALA A 115 0.20 -20.50 -24.50
CA ALA A 115 0.63 -20.03 -25.82
C ALA A 115 1.61 -21.03 -26.45
N GLY A 116 1.09 -22.09 -27.06
CA GLY A 116 1.92 -23.06 -27.76
C GLY A 116 1.10 -24.07 -28.53
N HIS A 117 0.54 -23.67 -29.68
CA HIS A 117 0.21 -24.58 -30.79
C HIS A 117 0.14 -23.83 -32.13
N GLY A 118 0.95 -24.29 -33.09
CA GLY A 118 1.01 -23.87 -34.50
C GLY A 118 2.08 -22.80 -34.76
N GLY A 119 3.17 -22.98 -35.50
CA GLY A 119 3.55 -23.99 -36.48
C GLY A 119 3.96 -23.29 -37.79
N ALA A 120 5.25 -22.94 -37.95
CA ALA A 120 5.90 -22.72 -39.25
C ALA A 120 7.43 -22.66 -39.10
N ARG A 121 8.13 -23.34 -40.00
CA ARG A 121 9.58 -23.61 -40.02
C ARG A 121 10.36 -22.48 -40.74
N GLN A 122 11.48 -22.03 -40.11
CA GLN A 122 12.85 -21.70 -40.62
C GLN A 122 13.08 -20.92 -41.95
N PRO A 123 14.27 -20.30 -42.21
CA PRO A 123 15.55 -20.39 -41.48
C PRO A 123 16.26 -19.05 -41.17
N ALA A 124 17.32 -19.17 -40.38
CA ALA A 124 18.32 -18.16 -40.06
C ALA A 124 19.14 -17.73 -41.29
N LEU A 125 19.49 -16.44 -41.34
CA LEU A 125 20.52 -15.90 -42.22
C LEU A 125 21.61 -15.21 -41.40
N LEU A 126 22.81 -15.61 -41.78
CA LEU A 126 24.15 -15.36 -41.26
C LEU A 126 24.63 -13.92 -41.52
N GLY A 127 25.44 -13.37 -40.60
CA GLY A 127 26.23 -12.15 -40.78
C GLY A 127 26.75 -11.63 -39.41
N ALA A 128 27.79 -12.21 -38.81
CA ALA A 128 29.22 -12.09 -39.12
C ALA A 128 29.82 -10.69 -38.85
N LEU A 129 30.75 -10.67 -37.89
CA LEU A 129 31.96 -9.83 -37.74
C LEU A 129 31.85 -8.44 -37.08
N GLY A 130 32.64 -8.30 -36.00
CA GLY A 130 33.00 -7.02 -35.39
C GLY A 130 33.72 -7.17 -34.04
N GLN A 131 34.89 -7.80 -34.03
CA GLN A 131 35.76 -7.89 -32.84
C GLN A 131 36.54 -6.58 -32.61
N HIS A 132 36.92 -6.39 -31.34
CA HIS A 132 38.04 -5.58 -30.83
C HIS A 132 37.95 -4.05 -30.79
N ARG A 133 37.89 -3.51 -29.56
CA ARG A 133 39.10 -3.03 -28.86
C ARG A 133 38.83 -2.79 -27.37
N ARG A 134 39.62 -3.45 -26.51
CA ARG A 134 39.92 -2.98 -25.15
C ARG A 134 40.86 -1.78 -25.27
N MET A 135 40.77 -0.81 -24.36
CA MET A 135 41.92 -0.11 -23.79
C MET A 135 41.48 0.64 -22.53
N ASP A 136 42.13 0.25 -21.43
CA ASP A 136 42.09 0.85 -20.10
C ASP A 136 42.48 2.33 -20.10
N ARG A 137 41.89 3.13 -19.20
CA ARG A 137 42.65 4.10 -18.39
C ARG A 137 42.09 4.20 -16.96
N ARG A 138 43.04 4.05 -16.02
CA ARG A 138 42.95 4.10 -14.55
C ARG A 138 42.69 5.53 -14.00
N PRO A 139 42.42 5.66 -12.68
CA PRO A 139 41.80 6.84 -12.06
C PRO A 139 42.82 7.84 -11.48
N ALA A 140 42.39 9.07 -11.24
CA ALA A 140 43.09 10.12 -10.49
C ALA A 140 42.05 11.16 -10.01
N ALA A 141 42.15 11.88 -8.89
CA ALA A 141 42.95 11.83 -7.68
C ALA A 141 42.26 12.82 -6.70
N ARG A 142 42.36 12.55 -5.40
CA ARG A 142 41.93 13.43 -4.29
C ARG A 142 43.06 14.41 -3.96
N PRO A 143 42.79 15.66 -3.56
CA PRO A 143 43.72 16.40 -2.71
C PRO A 143 43.20 16.58 -1.29
N ARG A 144 44.16 16.79 -0.38
CA ARG A 144 44.07 16.79 1.09
C ARG A 144 43.71 18.17 1.67
N ARG A 145 43.33 18.11 2.95
CA ARG A 145 43.05 19.16 3.97
C ARG A 145 43.93 20.42 3.95
N HIS A 146 43.35 21.52 4.43
CA HIS A 146 44.05 22.51 5.27
C HIS A 146 43.20 22.92 6.49
N HIS A 147 43.87 22.98 7.64
CA HIS A 147 43.45 23.62 8.90
C HIS A 147 43.23 25.13 8.72
N ARG A 148 42.30 25.73 9.49
CA ARG A 148 42.61 26.85 10.42
C ARG A 148 41.44 27.09 11.39
N ALA A 149 41.76 27.13 12.68
CA ALA A 149 40.96 27.73 13.74
C ALA A 149 41.49 29.15 13.98
N GLU A 150 40.64 30.16 14.21
CA GLU A 150 40.78 31.39 15.04
C GLU A 150 39.35 31.98 15.16
N HIS A 151 38.71 32.02 16.34
CA HIS A 151 38.69 33.12 17.32
C HIS A 151 38.27 34.51 16.77
N GLY A 152 37.17 35.01 17.34
CA GLY A 152 36.56 36.33 17.14
C GLY A 152 35.20 36.36 17.80
#